data_AF-A0A1H3I8N9-F1
#
_entry.id   AF-A0A1H3I8N9-F1
#
_cell.length_a   1.000
_cell.length_b   1.000
_cell.length_c   1.000
_cell.angle_alpha   90.00
_cell.angle_beta   90.00
_cell.angle_gamma   90.00
#
_symmetry.space_group_name_H-M   'P 1'
#
loop_
_entity.id
_entity.type
_entity.pdbx_description
1 polymer ?
#
loop_
_entity_poly.entity_id
_entity_poly.type
_entity_poly.pdbx_seq_one_letter_code
_entity_poly.pdbx_strand_id
1 'polypeptide(L)'
;MQALKFQTTIDSRRRLELDLPREIPEGQAEVIVLVPDSSNKPIEPQSDSLRALFVRLDAQPVQHLATREQVDAWLAEERASWNNTL
;
A
#
# COMPACT_ATOMS: atom_id res chain seq x y z
N MET A 1 -27.55 -1.87 2.67
CA MET A 1 -26.39 -2.15 1.78
C MET A 1 -25.80 -3.48 2.19
N GLN A 2 -25.63 -4.40 1.25
CA GLN A 2 -25.03 -5.72 1.46
C GLN A 2 -23.78 -5.81 0.59
N ALA A 3 -22.66 -6.25 1.18
CA ALA A 3 -21.41 -6.45 0.45
C ALA A 3 -21.22 -7.95 0.18
N LEU A 4 -20.86 -8.29 -1.05
CA LEU A 4 -20.54 -9.65 -1.45
C LEU A 4 -19.08 -9.70 -1.88
N LYS A 5 -18.33 -10.64 -1.29
CA LYS A 5 -16.93 -10.85 -1.61
C LYS A 5 -16.78 -12.10 -2.46
N PHE A 6 -16.34 -11.93 -3.69
CA PHE A 6 -15.97 -13.02 -4.59
C PHE A 6 -14.44 -13.15 -4.60
N GLN A 7 -13.92 -14.38 -4.54
CA GLN A 7 -12.51 -14.64 -4.80
C GLN A 7 -12.36 -15.07 -6.25
N THR A 8 -11.58 -14.32 -7.01
CA THR A 8 -11.34 -14.60 -8.44
C THR A 8 -9.95 -14.13 -8.84
N THR A 9 -9.46 -14.63 -9.97
CA THR A 9 -8.13 -14.30 -10.51
C THR A 9 -8.29 -13.47 -11.76
N ILE A 10 -7.55 -12.37 -11.88
CA ILE A 10 -7.54 -11.54 -13.08
C ILE A 10 -6.59 -12.18 -14.09
N ASP A 11 -7.13 -12.64 -15.22
CA ASP A 11 -6.34 -13.22 -16.30
C ASP A 11 -5.70 -12.15 -17.21
N SER A 12 -4.96 -12.58 -18.24
CA SER A 12 -4.29 -11.68 -19.18
C SER A 12 -5.25 -10.84 -20.02
N ARG A 13 -6.52 -11.24 -20.13
CA ARG A 13 -7.57 -10.51 -20.85
C ARG A 13 -8.14 -9.37 -20.03
N ARG A 14 -7.79 -9.28 -18.74
CA ARG A 14 -8.21 -8.23 -17.80
C ARG A 14 -9.73 -8.05 -17.77
N ARG A 15 -10.47 -9.15 -17.93
CA ARG A 15 -11.93 -9.18 -17.87
C ARG A 15 -12.36 -9.98 -16.64
N LEU A 16 -13.31 -9.43 -15.89
CA LEU A 16 -13.98 -10.10 -14.78
C LEU A 16 -15.43 -10.36 -15.16
N GLU A 17 -15.83 -11.63 -15.13
CA GLU A 17 -17.23 -12.06 -15.27
C GLU A 17 -17.65 -12.68 -13.94
N LEU A 18 -18.78 -12.23 -13.40
CA LEU A 18 -19.29 -12.62 -12.08
C LEU A 18 -20.78 -12.95 -12.22
N ASP A 19 -21.14 -14.18 -11.86
CA ASP A 19 -22.54 -14.58 -11.75
C ASP A 19 -23.05 -14.25 -10.35
N LEU A 20 -24.04 -13.36 -10.29
CA LEU A 20 -24.66 -12.96 -9.04
C LEU A 20 -25.74 -13.98 -8.62
N PRO A 21 -25.85 -14.30 -7.31
CA PRO A 21 -26.93 -15.13 -6.80
C PRO A 21 -28.31 -14.53 -7.09
N ARG A 22 -29.31 -15.41 -7.27
CA ARG A 22 -30.68 -15.01 -7.61
C ARG A 22 -31.38 -14.20 -6.52
N GLU A 23 -30.85 -14.18 -5.30
CA GLU A 23 -31.42 -13.42 -4.19
C GLU A 23 -31.13 -11.90 -4.30
N ILE A 24 -30.22 -11.47 -5.18
CA ILE A 24 -29.93 -10.05 -5.37
C ILE A 24 -31.00 -9.43 -6.28
N PRO A 25 -31.68 -8.35 -5.82
CA PRO A 25 -32.68 -7.67 -6.64
C PRO A 25 -32.02 -6.98 -7.85
N GLU A 26 -32.77 -6.90 -8.95
CA GLU A 26 -32.35 -6.16 -10.13
C GLU A 26 -32.20 -4.66 -9.80
N GLY A 27 -31.13 -4.03 -10.29
CA GLY A 27 -30.87 -2.62 -10.03
C GLY A 27 -29.42 -2.22 -10.30
N GLN A 28 -29.10 -0.97 -9.96
CA GLN A 28 -27.71 -0.48 -10.00
C GLN A 28 -26.90 -1.06 -8.85
N ALA A 29 -25.70 -1.54 -9.15
CA ALA A 29 -24.73 -2.02 -8.19
C ALA A 29 -23.36 -1.39 -8.47
N GLU A 30 -22.61 -1.11 -7.40
CA GLU A 30 -21.23 -0.64 -7.47
C GLU A 30 -20.27 -1.83 -7.33
N VAL A 31 -19.21 -1.85 -8.16
CA VAL A 31 -18.19 -2.90 -8.13
C VAL A 31 -16.86 -2.28 -7.71
N ILE A 32 -16.32 -2.74 -6.57
CA ILE A 32 -15.03 -2.31 -6.05
C ILE A 32 -14.01 -3.43 -6.28
N VAL A 33 -12.95 -3.13 -7.06
CA VAL A 33 -11.87 -4.08 -7.34
C VAL A 33 -10.64 -3.71 -6.51
N LEU A 34 -10.31 -4.57 -5.54
CA LEU A 34 -9.11 -4.46 -4.72
C LEU A 34 -8.03 -5.38 -5.29
N VAL A 35 -7.02 -4.79 -5.93
CA VAL A 35 -5.83 -5.52 -6.36
C VAL A 35 -4.73 -5.38 -5.30
N PRO A 36 -4.06 -6.49 -4.89
CA PRO A 36 -2.92 -6.39 -4.01
C PRO A 36 -1.81 -5.60 -4.72
N ASP A 37 -1.27 -4.61 -4.02
CA ASP A 37 -0.18 -3.79 -4.55
C ASP A 37 1.06 -4.66 -4.74
N SER A 38 1.38 -5.01 -5.99
CA SER A 38 2.54 -5.86 -6.30
C SER A 38 3.88 -5.17 -6.04
N SER A 39 3.88 -3.85 -5.79
CA SER A 39 5.05 -3.13 -5.27
C SER A 39 5.38 -3.48 -3.81
N ASN A 40 4.42 -4.09 -3.11
CA ASN A 40 4.52 -4.56 -1.75
C ASN A 40 4.59 -6.10 -1.70
N LYS A 41 5.42 -6.70 -2.56
CA LYS A 41 5.80 -8.11 -2.40
C LYS A 41 6.27 -8.27 -0.95
N PRO A 42 5.71 -9.22 -0.17
CA PRO A 42 6.33 -9.62 1.06
C PRO A 42 7.76 -9.97 0.69
N ILE A 43 8.72 -9.22 1.24
CA ILE A 43 10.11 -9.66 1.25
C ILE A 43 10.00 -11.00 1.98
N GLU A 44 10.07 -12.11 1.25
CA GLU A 44 10.33 -13.42 1.85
C GLU A 44 11.42 -13.18 2.89
N PRO A 45 11.38 -13.79 4.08
CA PRO A 45 12.45 -13.65 5.05
C PRO A 45 13.69 -14.35 4.47
N GLN A 46 14.33 -13.70 3.50
CA GLN A 46 15.72 -13.87 3.23
C GLN A 46 16.35 -13.55 4.57
N SER A 47 17.07 -14.53 5.08
CA SER A 47 18.00 -14.43 6.20
C SER A 47 19.12 -13.44 5.88
N ASP A 48 18.75 -12.24 5.46
CA ASP A 48 19.62 -11.12 5.23
C ASP A 48 19.98 -10.58 6.60
N SER A 49 21.13 -11.04 7.08
CA SER A 49 21.81 -10.43 8.21
C SER A 49 21.75 -8.89 8.11
N LEU A 50 21.74 -8.19 9.25
CA LEU A 50 21.75 -6.71 9.26
C LEU A 50 22.83 -6.10 8.35
N ARG A 51 23.94 -6.83 8.12
CA ARG A 51 24.98 -6.46 7.16
C ARG A 51 24.48 -6.38 5.71
N ALA A 52 23.66 -7.33 5.26
CA ALA A 52 23.08 -7.31 3.93
C ALA A 52 22.09 -6.14 3.76
N LEU A 53 21.40 -5.74 4.83
CA LEU A 53 20.56 -4.55 4.85
C LEU A 53 21.39 -3.26 4.70
N PHE A 54 22.49 -3.12 5.43
CA PHE A 54 23.37 -1.93 5.30
C PHE A 54 23.99 -1.81 3.91
N VAL A 55 24.44 -2.93 3.31
CA VAL A 55 24.97 -2.93 1.93
C VAL A 55 23.91 -2.46 0.91
N ARG A 56 22.63 -2.79 1.11
CA ARG A 56 21.54 -2.29 0.24
C ARG A 56 21.27 -0.80 0.43
N LEU A 57 21.34 -0.30 1.66
CA LEU A 57 21.17 1.12 1.96
C LEU A 57 22.31 1.96 1.35
N ASP A 58 23.55 1.48 1.46
CA ASP A 58 24.72 2.16 0.87
C ASP A 58 24.71 2.14 -0.67
N ALA A 59 24.06 1.14 -1.27
CA ALA A 59 23.92 1.02 -2.72
C ALA A 59 22.80 1.90 -3.30
N GLN A 60 21.92 2.48 -2.47
CA GLN A 60 20.91 3.42 -2.97
C GLN A 60 21.55 4.77 -3.30
N PRO A 61 21.31 5.31 -4.51
CA PRO A 61 21.74 6.67 -4.81
C PRO A 61 21.06 7.63 -3.84
N VAL A 62 21.80 8.60 -3.32
CA VAL A 62 21.27 9.57 -2.35
C VAL A 62 20.14 10.36 -3.00
N GLN A 63 18.91 9.92 -2.75
CA GLN A 63 17.71 10.63 -3.15
C GLN A 63 17.45 11.66 -2.07
N HIS A 64 17.84 12.91 -2.34
CA HIS A 64 17.66 14.08 -1.49
C HIS A 64 18.44 14.07 -0.17
N LEU A 65 19.57 14.79 -0.15
CA LEU A 65 20.12 15.33 1.08
C LEU A 65 19.19 16.45 1.55
N ALA A 66 18.35 16.18 2.55
CA ALA A 66 17.63 17.23 3.25
C ALA A 66 18.66 18.18 3.89
N THR A 67 18.48 19.48 3.73
CA THR A 67 19.29 20.46 4.45
C THR A 67 18.95 20.41 5.93
N ARG A 68 19.87 20.85 6.79
CA ARG A 68 19.63 20.96 8.22
C ARG A 68 18.33 21.72 8.54
N GLU A 69 18.10 22.82 7.82
CA GLU A 69 16.91 23.66 7.97
C GLU A 69 15.61 22.93 7.63
N GLN A 70 15.63 22.06 6.61
CA GLN A 70 14.49 21.22 6.24
C GLN A 70 14.18 20.18 7.31
N VAL A 71 15.23 19.57 7.88
CA VAL A 71 15.08 18.62 8.99
C VAL A 71 14.53 19.32 10.24
N ASP A 72 15.04 20.51 10.57
CA ASP A 72 14.58 21.29 11.71
C ASP A 72 13.12 21.74 11.54
N ALA A 73 12.71 22.15 10.34
CA ALA A 73 11.33 22.50 10.02
C ALA A 73 10.37 21.30 10.14
N TRP A 74 10.77 20.15 9.60
CA TRP A 74 9.98 18.91 9.69
C TRP A 74 9.82 18.44 11.15
N LEU A 75 10.89 18.49 11.95
CA LEU A 75 10.85 18.15 13.37
C LEU A 75 9.96 19.11 14.17
N ALA A 76 9.90 20.39 13.80
CA ALA A 76 9.03 21.36 14.45
C ALA A 76 7.55 21.09 14.15
N GLU A 77 7.22 20.72 12.91
CA GLU A 77 5.89 20.32 12.47
C GLU A 77 5.42 19.04 13.17
N GLU A 78 6.28 18.02 13.22
CA GLU A 78 5.99 16.77 13.93
C GLU A 78 5.70 17.03 15.42
N ARG A 79 6.52 17.84 16.09
CA ARG A 79 6.29 18.20 17.51
C ARG A 79 5.03 19.02 17.72
N ALA A 80 4.70 19.91 16.78
CA ALA A 80 3.46 20.68 16.85
C ALA A 80 2.23 19.78 16.70
N SER A 81 2.31 18.75 15.86
CA SER A 81 1.20 17.80 15.65
C SER A 81 0.87 17.00 16.92
N TRP A 82 1.86 16.71 17.77
CA TRP A 82 1.65 15.98 19.03
C TRP A 82 0.96 16.83 20.10
N ASN A 83 1.18 18.15 20.06
CA ASN A 83 0.57 19.10 21.00
C ASN A 83 -0.84 19.55 20.60
N ASN A 84 -1.32 19.20 19.39
CA ASN A 84 -2.66 19.55 18.90
C ASN A 84 -3.71 18.46 19.16
N THR A 85 -3.36 17.46 19.99
CA THR A 85 -4.19 16.29 20.34
C THR A 85 -4.72 16.31 21.78
N LEU A 86 -4.64 17.45 22.48
CA LEU A 86 -5.24 17.71 23.81
C LEU A 86 -6.27 18.83 23.72
#